data_AF-A0A4R4DXE9-F1
#
_entry.id   AF-A0A4R4DXE9-F1
#
_cell.length_a   1.000
_cell.length_b   1.000
_cell.length_c   1.000
_cell.angle_alpha   90.00
_cell.angle_beta   90.00
_cell.angle_gamma   90.00
#
_symmetry.space_group_name_H-M   'P 1'
#
loop_
_entity.id
_entity.type
_entity.pdbx_description
1 polymer ?
#
loop_
_entity_poly.entity_id
_entity_poly.type
_entity_poly.pdbx_seq_one_letter_code
_entity_poly.pdbx_strand_id
1 'polypeptide(L)' 'MENVKLQFQTPQDFQKFRRMKAVTILSASVAGLYIICRCALRDIASAINDLGATVTDAPKK' A
#
# COMPACT_ATOMS: atom_id res chain seq x y z
N MET A 1 10.75 8.68 2.95
CA MET A 1 9.67 7.68 3.07
C MET A 1 8.43 8.39 3.57
N GLU A 2 7.30 8.12 2.96
CA GLU A 2 6.03 8.81 3.21
C GLU A 2 5.02 7.87 3.85
N ASN A 3 4.15 8.42 4.69
CA ASN A 3 3.03 7.70 5.28
C ASN A 3 1.84 7.80 4.33
N VAL A 4 1.51 6.70 3.67
CA VAL A 4 0.45 6.67 2.67
C VAL A 4 -0.51 5.52 2.92
N LYS A 5 -1.76 5.68 2.49
CA LYS A 5 -2.71 4.59 2.40
C LYS A 5 -2.80 4.15 0.93
N LEU A 6 -2.35 2.95 0.65
CA LEU A 6 -2.48 2.29 -0.64
C LEU A 6 -3.78 1.48 -0.66
N GLN A 7 -4.66 1.78 -1.60
CA GLN A 7 -5.90 1.07 -1.84
C GLN A 7 -5.71 0.18 -3.07
N PHE A 8 -6.03 -1.11 -2.93
CA PHE A 8 -5.90 -2.11 -4.00
C PHE A 8 -7.29 -2.51 -4.51
N GLN A 9 -7.34 -2.92 -5.77
CA GLN A 9 -8.58 -3.37 -6.42
C GLN A 9 -8.80 -4.87 -6.23
N THR A 10 -7.72 -5.66 -6.16
CA THR A 10 -7.80 -7.12 -6.02
C THR A 10 -7.10 -7.62 -4.75
N PRO A 11 -7.56 -8.74 -4.16
CA PRO A 11 -6.84 -9.41 -3.08
C PRO A 11 -5.44 -9.88 -3.47
N GLN A 12 -5.22 -10.20 -4.75
CA GLN A 12 -3.94 -10.70 -5.26
C GLN A 12 -2.88 -9.62 -5.20
N ASP A 13 -3.20 -8.41 -5.66
CA ASP A 13 -2.31 -7.24 -5.64
C ASP A 13 -1.99 -6.80 -4.21
N PHE A 14 -3.01 -6.77 -3.36
CA PHE A 14 -2.86 -6.52 -1.93
C PHE A 14 -1.84 -7.49 -1.29
N GLN A 15 -1.99 -8.80 -1.53
CA GLN A 15 -1.09 -9.81 -0.97
C GLN A 15 0.31 -9.72 -1.55
N LYS A 16 0.43 -9.39 -2.84
CA LYS A 16 1.71 -9.21 -3.51
C LYS A 16 2.48 -8.02 -2.92
N PHE A 17 1.82 -6.88 -2.74
CA PHE A 17 2.42 -5.71 -2.09
C PHE A 17 2.80 -6.00 -0.63
N ARG A 18 1.91 -6.65 0.13
CA ARG A 18 2.14 -6.99 1.54
C ARG A 18 3.38 -7.87 1.75
N ARG A 19 3.77 -8.67 0.76
CA ARG A 19 4.97 -9.53 0.82
C ARG A 19 6.27 -8.79 0.51
N MET A 20 6.21 -7.53 0.09
CA MET A 20 7.42 -6.75 -0.20
C MET A 20 8.16 -6.37 1.09
N LYS A 21 9.41 -6.82 1.21
CA LYS A 21 10.22 -6.63 2.43
C LYS A 21 10.71 -5.19 2.66
N ALA A 22 10.68 -4.33 1.65
CA ALA A 22 11.19 -2.96 1.71
C ALA A 22 10.21 -1.96 2.37
N VAL A 23 8.99 -2.40 2.69
CA VAL A 23 7.90 -1.54 3.15
C VAL A 23 7.67 -1.71 4.65
N THR A 24 7.61 -0.61 5.40
CA THR A 24 7.14 -0.67 6.79
C THR A 24 5.62 -0.54 6.82
N ILE A 25 4.91 -1.66 6.93
CA ILE A 25 3.46 -1.69 7.04
C ILE A 25 3.05 -1.25 8.45
N LEU A 26 2.27 -0.17 8.56
CA LEU A 26 1.74 0.35 9.81
C LEU A 26 0.37 -0.28 10.13
N SER A 27 -0.46 -0.49 9.12
CA SER A 27 -1.76 -1.15 9.23
C SER A 27 -2.15 -1.77 7.89
N ALA A 28 -2.93 -2.84 7.91
CA ALA A 28 -3.46 -3.45 6.69
C ALA A 28 -4.84 -4.03 6.95
N SER A 29 -5.76 -3.84 5.99
CA SER A 29 -7.10 -4.44 6.01
C SER A 29 -7.30 -5.26 4.76
N VAL A 30 -7.52 -6.57 4.93
CA VAL A 30 -7.83 -7.48 3.83
C VAL A 30 -9.26 -7.25 3.33
N ALA A 31 -10.21 -7.06 4.24
CA ALA A 31 -11.61 -6.80 3.90
C ALA A 31 -11.78 -5.47 3.13
N GLY A 32 -11.00 -4.45 3.51
CA GLY A 32 -10.98 -3.15 2.84
C GLY A 32 -9.94 -3.03 1.73
N LEU A 33 -9.16 -4.08 1.45
CA LEU A 33 -8.07 -4.11 0.46
C LEU A 33 -7.14 -2.89 0.52
N TYR A 34 -6.74 -2.45 1.72
CA TYR A 34 -5.85 -1.31 1.85
C TYR A 34 -4.69 -1.56 2.82
N ILE A 35 -3.57 -0.91 2.56
CA ILE A 35 -2.36 -0.95 3.37
C ILE A 35 -1.95 0.47 3.70
N ILE A 36 -1.84 0.79 4.99
CA ILE A 36 -1.18 2.00 5.46
C ILE A 36 0.28 1.63 5.71
N CYS A 37 1.18 2.27 4.99
CA CYS A 37 2.61 2.03 5.11
C CYS A 37 3.39 3.31 5.27
N ARG A 38 4.59 3.18 5.83
CA ARG A 38 5.70 4.09 5.60
C ARG A 38 6.53 3.52 4.45
N CYS A 39 6.30 4.04 3.26
CA CYS A 39 6.85 3.52 2.00
C CYS A 39 7.89 4.48 1.41
N ALA A 40 8.87 3.97 0.66
CA ALA A 40 9.68 4.82 -0.21
C ALA A 40 8.89 5.18 -1.48
N LEU A 41 9.19 6.32 -2.11
CA LEU A 41 8.53 6.74 -3.35
C LEU A 41 8.58 5.67 -4.44
N ARG A 42 9.68 4.88 -4.50
CA ARG A 42 9.81 3.76 -5.44
C ARG A 42 8.78 2.65 -5.19
N ASP A 43 8.55 2.30 -3.93
CA ASP A 43 7.57 1.25 -3.57
C ASP A 43 6.15 1.73 -3.83
N ILE A 44 5.88 3.02 -3.57
CA ILE A 44 4.61 3.67 -3.91
C ILE A 44 4.39 3.63 -5.42
N ALA A 45 5.38 4.03 -6.22
CA ALA A 45 5.31 4.01 -7.68
C ALA A 45 5.09 2.58 -8.22
N SER A 46 5.76 1.57 -7.65
CA SER A 46 5.54 0.17 -8.00
C SER A 46 4.13 -0.31 -7.61
N ALA A 47 3.60 0.10 -6.46
CA ALA A 47 2.22 -0.19 -6.09
C ALA A 47 1.23 0.35 -7.11
N ILE A 48 1.43 1.58 -7.59
CA ILE A 48 0.54 2.22 -8.55
C ILE A 48 0.69 1.57 -9.93
N ASN A 49 1.91 1.51 -10.45
CA ASN A 49 2.18 1.12 -11.83
C ASN A 49 2.07 -0.39 -12.05
N ASP A 50 2.53 -1.20 -11.09
CA ASP A 50 2.62 -2.66 -11.27
C ASP A 50 1.42 -3.40 -10.66
N LEU A 51 0.75 -2.80 -9.67
CA LEU A 51 -0.33 -3.43 -8.88
C LEU A 51 -1.66 -2.66 -8.93
N GLY A 52 -1.74 -1.60 -9.72
CA GLY A 52 -2.96 -0.81 -9.89
C GLY A 52 -3.47 -0.15 -8.61
N ALA A 53 -2.60 0.08 -7.62
CA ALA A 53 -2.98 0.67 -6.35
C ALA A 53 -3.23 2.18 -6.50
N THR A 54 -4.20 2.69 -5.77
CA THR A 54 -4.43 4.13 -5.64
C THR A 54 -3.88 4.62 -4.30
N VAL A 55 -3.19 5.77 -4.34
CA VAL A 55 -2.71 6.43 -3.13
C VAL A 55 -3.81 7.34 -2.62
N THR A 56 -4.14 7.17 -1.35
CA THR A 56 -5.04 8.05 -0.61
C THR A 56 -4.31 8.56 0.62
N ASP A 57 -4.72 9.74 1.11
CA ASP A 57 -4.20 10.25 2.38
C ASP A 57 -4.43 9.22 3.48
N ALA A 58 -3.37 8.89 4.21
CA ALA A 58 -3.51 8.11 5.43
C ALA A 58 -4.40 8.90 6.40
N PRO A 59 -5.39 8.26 7.06
CA PRO A 59 -6.27 8.97 7.99
C PRO A 59 -5.41 9.70 9.03
N LYS A 60 -5.54 11.02 9.08
CA LYS A 60 -4.91 11.84 10.12
C LYS A 60 -5.60 11.47 11.44
N LYS A 61 -4.82 11.06 12.43
CA LYS A 61 -5.29 10.89 13.80
C LYS A 61 -5.89 12.19 14.31
#